data_AF-A0A6H1PC73-F1
#
_entry.id   AF-A0A6H1PC73-F1
#
_cell.length_a   1.000
_cell.length_b   1.000
_cell.length_c   1.000
_cell.angle_alpha   90.00
_cell.angle_beta   90.00
_cell.angle_gamma   90.00
#
_symmetry.space_group_name_H-M   'P 1'
#
loop_
_entity.id
_entity.type
_entity.pdbx_description
1 polymer ?
#
loop_
_entity_poly.entity_id
_entity_poly.type
_entity_poly.pdbx_seq_one_letter_code
_entity_poly.pdbx_strand_id
1 'polypeptide(L)'
;MMKKTVVELFAGVGGFHLGLKNAGGWDVLWANQWEPGKKVQHAYDCYRSHFPETKAVNMDISVVNDNPTENPIPKHNLLVGGFPCQDYSVASTGAKGIEGKKGVLWWEIRRILERHQAPFVLLENVDRLLKSPTKQRGRDFAVMLACFRDLGYNVEWRVINAADYGFAQRRRRVFIFAYHETTNYYKRQVNKIDPTSLNQHLVKNGFFAQEFPIGSINDALPWELKEDLKDISDNYKNGAFGEAGIMFGDVIFTGKYEPAGQPPMTLGEVLVKEEVEEKYYLGENLEQWKYMKGAKEQPRKTKEGFEYMFREGAIAFPDPLERPARTMLTSESSKNRSTHVIEDPNSNNLRLLTPIEAERLNGFEDNWTKGMPEKFRYFCMGNALVVGLVTKMGKSLNEIFGNEVDTHLTKNVIHEKSSEYLDSNTVEEQKIIRLAKEESKNIIEAAKLDKQKMIFRAKEEAEKILENAKTEEQKIISQAEKEAARILKNADLQKQNIIKLAREEEMRIIEDAKNTAKIIIDSSKDKVMS
;
A
#
# COMPACT_ATOMS: atom_id res chain seq x y z
N MET A 1 -5.79 -18.90 21.42
CA MET A 1 -6.12 -18.15 20.20
C MET A 1 -5.29 -16.88 20.18
N MET A 2 -4.86 -16.42 19.01
CA MET A 2 -4.15 -15.15 18.87
C MET A 2 -5.03 -13.98 19.31
N LYS A 3 -4.48 -13.02 20.07
CA LYS A 3 -5.22 -11.83 20.51
C LYS A 3 -5.53 -10.94 19.31
N LYS A 4 -6.72 -10.35 19.24
CA LYS A 4 -7.17 -9.49 18.13
C LYS A 4 -6.75 -8.01 18.33
N THR A 5 -5.47 -7.79 18.58
CA THR A 5 -4.88 -6.47 18.86
C THR A 5 -4.42 -5.78 17.58
N VAL A 6 -4.78 -4.51 17.43
CA VAL A 6 -4.60 -3.74 16.18
C VAL A 6 -3.78 -2.47 16.41
N VAL A 7 -2.95 -2.14 15.42
CA VAL A 7 -2.39 -0.79 15.21
C VAL A 7 -2.93 -0.22 13.91
N GLU A 8 -3.44 1.00 13.95
CA GLU A 8 -4.00 1.71 12.79
C GLU A 8 -3.12 2.89 12.38
N LEU A 9 -2.59 2.85 11.16
CA LEU A 9 -1.81 3.94 10.56
C LEU A 9 -2.70 4.78 9.65
N PHE A 10 -2.47 6.09 9.63
CA PHE A 10 -3.19 7.03 8.78
C PHE A 10 -4.71 6.92 8.97
N ALA A 11 -5.15 6.93 10.23
CA ALA A 11 -6.49 6.53 10.64
C ALA A 11 -7.61 7.38 10.03
N GLY A 12 -7.30 8.61 9.59
CA GLY A 12 -8.29 9.57 9.11
C GLY A 12 -9.35 9.81 10.17
N VAL A 13 -10.62 9.68 9.77
CA VAL A 13 -11.78 9.75 10.68
C VAL A 13 -12.16 8.37 11.27
N GLY A 14 -11.33 7.35 11.10
CA GLY A 14 -11.45 6.04 11.76
C GLY A 14 -12.25 4.99 11.01
N GLY A 15 -12.16 4.98 9.67
CA GLY A 15 -12.88 4.00 8.84
C GLY A 15 -12.46 2.56 9.09
N PHE A 16 -11.16 2.30 9.29
CA PHE A 16 -10.69 0.96 9.65
C PHE A 16 -11.14 0.57 11.06
N HIS A 17 -10.95 1.46 12.03
CA HIS A 17 -11.41 1.23 13.41
C HIS A 17 -12.90 0.87 13.45
N LEU A 18 -13.77 1.71 12.88
CA LEU A 18 -15.21 1.49 12.90
C LEU A 18 -15.59 0.15 12.25
N GLY A 19 -14.98 -0.17 11.10
CA GLY A 19 -15.22 -1.45 10.42
C GLY A 19 -14.80 -2.66 11.26
N LEU A 20 -13.63 -2.62 11.90
CA LEU A 20 -13.15 -3.69 12.77
C LEU A 20 -14.00 -3.81 14.05
N LYS A 21 -14.39 -2.68 14.65
CA LYS A 21 -15.33 -2.65 15.78
C LYS A 21 -16.66 -3.33 15.42
N ASN A 22 -17.20 -3.01 14.24
CA ASN A 22 -18.45 -3.60 13.72
C ASN A 22 -18.30 -5.10 13.38
N ALA A 23 -17.10 -5.55 13.00
CA ALA A 23 -16.82 -6.98 12.79
C ALA A 23 -16.77 -7.76 14.12
N GLY A 24 -16.55 -7.07 15.24
CA GLY A 24 -16.61 -7.61 16.60
C GLY A 24 -15.30 -8.26 17.07
N GLY A 25 -14.95 -7.97 18.33
CA GLY A 25 -13.84 -8.62 19.03
C GLY A 25 -12.44 -8.07 18.74
N TRP A 26 -12.32 -6.93 18.06
CA TRP A 26 -11.05 -6.26 17.77
C TRP A 26 -10.72 -5.19 18.80
N ASP A 27 -9.47 -5.14 19.21
CA ASP A 27 -8.94 -4.17 20.19
C ASP A 27 -7.90 -3.27 19.49
N VAL A 28 -8.32 -2.06 19.13
CA VAL A 28 -7.43 -1.07 18.50
C VAL A 28 -6.67 -0.34 19.59
N LEU A 29 -5.46 -0.82 19.84
CA LEU A 29 -4.59 -0.36 20.94
C LEU A 29 -4.03 1.04 20.69
N TRP A 30 -3.74 1.33 19.42
CA TRP A 30 -3.02 2.54 19.04
C TRP A 30 -3.35 2.94 17.62
N ALA A 31 -3.44 4.25 17.39
CA ALA A 31 -3.69 4.82 16.08
C ALA A 31 -2.82 6.04 15.82
N ASN A 32 -2.46 6.27 14.57
CA ASN A 32 -1.77 7.49 14.12
C ASN A 32 -2.61 8.23 13.09
N GLN A 33 -2.78 9.54 13.32
CA GLN A 33 -3.39 10.43 12.35
C GLN A 33 -2.77 11.81 12.45
N TRP A 34 -2.25 12.31 11.34
CA TRP A 34 -1.66 13.65 11.25
C TRP A 34 -1.99 14.30 9.91
N GLU A 35 -2.32 15.58 9.95
CA GLU A 35 -2.67 16.42 8.81
C GLU A 35 -1.56 17.47 8.58
N PRO A 36 -0.63 17.21 7.64
CA PRO A 36 0.53 18.06 7.43
C PRO A 36 0.15 19.52 7.14
N GLY A 37 0.81 20.46 7.82
CA GLY A 37 0.63 21.89 7.60
C GLY A 37 -0.72 22.47 8.06
N LYS A 38 -1.51 21.71 8.83
CA LYS A 38 -2.76 22.19 9.42
C LYS A 38 -2.59 22.54 10.90
N LYS A 39 -3.10 23.71 11.30
CA LYS A 39 -3.14 24.12 12.71
C LYS A 39 -4.17 23.33 13.51
N VAL A 40 -5.35 23.14 12.92
CA VAL A 40 -6.44 22.33 13.49
C VAL A 40 -6.42 20.97 12.80
N GLN A 41 -6.50 19.90 13.58
CA GLN A 41 -6.32 18.52 13.13
C GLN A 41 -7.69 17.83 13.16
N HIS A 42 -8.59 18.30 12.29
CA HIS A 42 -10.00 17.91 12.30
C HIS A 42 -10.24 16.39 12.18
N ALA A 43 -9.47 15.69 11.37
CA ALA A 43 -9.60 14.24 11.22
C ALA A 43 -9.15 13.52 12.50
N TYR A 44 -8.04 13.96 13.09
CA TYR A 44 -7.58 13.45 14.39
C TYR A 44 -8.60 13.72 15.50
N ASP A 45 -9.12 14.95 15.59
CA ASP A 45 -10.09 15.35 16.61
C ASP A 45 -11.39 14.53 16.49
N CYS A 46 -11.85 14.30 15.25
CA CYS A 46 -12.99 13.44 14.92
C CYS A 46 -12.73 11.98 15.31
N TYR A 47 -11.55 11.44 15.01
CA TYR A 47 -11.19 10.09 15.43
C TYR A 47 -11.25 9.96 16.96
N ARG A 48 -10.61 10.90 17.66
CA ARG A 48 -10.49 10.89 19.12
C ARG A 48 -11.81 11.16 19.84
N SER A 49 -12.80 11.76 19.19
CA SER A 49 -14.15 11.90 19.76
C SER A 49 -14.93 10.58 19.75
N HIS A 50 -14.72 9.74 18.73
CA HIS A 50 -15.41 8.45 18.61
C HIS A 50 -14.69 7.29 19.30
N PHE A 51 -13.38 7.41 19.45
CA PHE A 51 -12.52 6.38 20.05
C PHE A 51 -11.66 6.96 21.19
N PRO A 52 -12.28 7.49 22.27
CA PRO A 52 -11.54 8.15 23.36
C PRO A 52 -10.63 7.19 24.14
N GLU A 53 -10.94 5.90 24.15
CA GLU A 53 -10.16 4.87 24.86
C GLU A 53 -8.91 4.42 24.08
N THR A 54 -8.83 4.70 22.78
CA THR A 54 -7.68 4.32 21.96
C THR A 54 -6.57 5.36 22.07
N LYS A 55 -5.32 4.90 22.22
CA LYS A 55 -4.15 5.79 22.19
C LYS A 55 -3.92 6.34 20.78
N ALA A 56 -4.54 7.49 20.48
CA ALA A 56 -4.40 8.18 19.20
C ALA A 56 -3.26 9.21 19.24
N VAL A 57 -2.28 9.06 18.35
CA VAL A 57 -1.10 9.93 18.21
C VAL A 57 -1.27 10.90 17.04
N ASN A 58 -1.18 12.20 17.34
CA ASN A 58 -1.25 13.30 16.37
C ASN A 58 0.15 13.79 15.98
N MET A 59 0.86 13.01 15.17
CA MET A 59 2.24 13.30 14.81
C MET A 59 2.59 12.67 13.47
N ASP A 60 3.51 13.28 12.73
CA ASP A 60 4.12 12.64 11.56
C ASP A 60 4.70 11.27 11.96
N ILE A 61 4.33 10.23 11.23
CA ILE A 61 4.74 8.85 11.52
C ILE A 61 6.26 8.67 11.44
N SER A 62 6.96 9.48 10.63
CA SER A 62 8.43 9.47 10.59
C SER A 62 9.03 9.89 11.94
N VAL A 63 8.46 10.91 12.59
CA VAL A 63 8.90 11.37 13.92
C VAL A 63 8.63 10.31 14.98
N VAL A 64 7.49 9.60 14.90
CA VAL A 64 7.20 8.45 15.76
C VAL A 64 8.25 7.36 15.59
N ASN A 65 8.59 7.02 14.34
CA ASN A 65 9.56 5.97 14.05
C ASN A 65 11.01 6.34 14.42
N ASP A 66 11.35 7.63 14.34
CA ASP A 66 12.66 8.17 14.75
C ASP A 66 12.83 8.19 16.26
N ASN A 67 11.73 8.25 17.03
CA ASN A 67 11.74 8.35 18.49
C ASN A 67 10.88 7.24 19.15
N PRO A 68 11.22 5.94 18.96
CA PRO A 68 10.37 4.82 19.36
C PRO A 68 10.26 4.62 20.87
N THR A 69 11.19 5.15 21.66
CA THR A 69 11.14 5.12 23.14
C THR A 69 10.13 6.13 23.69
N GLU A 70 10.06 7.32 23.10
CA GLU A 70 9.13 8.38 23.48
C GLU A 70 7.72 8.12 22.93
N ASN A 71 7.65 7.55 21.72
CA ASN A 71 6.41 7.27 21.01
C ASN A 71 6.27 5.77 20.72
N PRO A 72 6.14 4.91 21.75
CA PRO A 72 6.11 3.47 21.55
C PRO A 72 4.82 3.05 20.85
N ILE A 73 4.97 2.38 19.71
CA ILE A 73 3.92 1.61 19.04
C ILE A 73 3.80 0.27 19.78
N PRO A 74 2.62 -0.10 20.30
CA PRO A 74 2.46 -1.35 21.03
C PRO A 74 2.63 -2.57 20.11
N LYS A 75 3.04 -3.71 20.69
CA LYS A 75 2.98 -4.99 19.99
C LYS A 75 1.54 -5.30 19.61
N HIS A 76 1.34 -5.72 18.37
CA HIS A 76 0.03 -5.95 17.78
C HIS A 76 0.08 -7.16 16.84
N ASN A 77 -1.10 -7.69 16.51
CA ASN A 77 -1.26 -8.87 15.68
C ASN A 77 -1.83 -8.54 14.29
N LEU A 78 -2.47 -7.37 14.16
CA LEU A 78 -2.93 -6.81 12.90
C LEU A 78 -2.43 -5.36 12.76
N LEU A 79 -1.73 -5.07 11.68
CA LEU A 79 -1.44 -3.69 11.26
C LEU A 79 -2.41 -3.29 10.16
N VAL A 80 -3.10 -2.16 10.30
CA VAL A 80 -3.99 -1.63 9.26
C VAL A 80 -3.63 -0.21 8.85
N GLY A 81 -3.99 0.22 7.64
CA GLY A 81 -3.86 1.62 7.25
C GLY A 81 -4.19 1.92 5.79
N GLY A 82 -4.85 3.06 5.56
CA GLY A 82 -5.11 3.63 4.24
C GLY A 82 -4.12 4.75 3.97
N PHE A 83 -2.99 4.43 3.36
CA PHE A 83 -1.86 5.35 3.31
C PHE A 83 -1.84 6.21 2.02
N PRO A 84 -1.39 7.47 2.08
CA PRO A 84 -1.36 8.35 0.90
C PRO A 84 -0.51 7.78 -0.26
N CYS A 85 -1.08 7.75 -1.47
CA CYS A 85 -0.40 7.34 -2.69
C CYS A 85 0.62 8.40 -3.14
N GLN A 86 1.91 8.23 -2.83
CA GLN A 86 3.03 9.03 -3.34
C GLN A 86 4.05 8.12 -4.03
N ASP A 87 4.83 8.64 -4.99
CA ASP A 87 5.80 7.87 -5.77
C ASP A 87 6.84 7.15 -4.88
N TYR A 88 7.08 5.86 -5.11
CA TYR A 88 7.97 5.01 -4.29
C TYR A 88 9.38 4.98 -4.90
N SER A 89 10.18 6.04 -4.70
CA SER A 89 11.61 5.96 -5.04
C SER A 89 12.42 5.39 -3.87
N VAL A 90 13.26 4.40 -4.15
CA VAL A 90 14.32 3.96 -3.23
C VAL A 90 15.41 5.04 -3.26
N ALA A 91 15.60 5.77 -2.15
CA ALA A 91 16.78 6.61 -2.01
C ALA A 91 18.00 5.69 -1.84
N SER A 92 19.04 5.92 -2.64
CA SER A 92 20.28 5.13 -2.59
C SER A 92 20.80 5.07 -1.16
N THR A 93 20.90 3.86 -0.61
CA THR A 93 21.56 3.59 0.67
C THR A 93 23.04 3.93 0.56
N GLY A 94 23.41 5.12 0.99
CA GLY A 94 24.78 5.60 1.02
C GLY A 94 24.89 6.91 1.77
N ALA A 95 25.35 6.83 3.02
CA ALA A 95 25.77 7.91 3.90
C ALA A 95 24.69 8.87 4.43
N LYS A 96 24.71 9.03 5.77
CA LYS A 96 24.26 10.17 6.58
C LYS A 96 23.37 11.21 5.88
N GLY A 97 22.09 11.25 6.28
CA GLY A 97 21.17 12.36 6.00
C GLY A 97 20.49 12.24 4.65
N ILE A 98 19.37 11.52 4.61
CA ILE A 98 18.54 11.44 3.40
C ILE A 98 17.63 12.68 3.35
N GLU A 99 18.15 13.77 2.77
CA GLU A 99 17.32 14.83 2.18
C GLU A 99 16.83 14.35 0.81
N GLY A 100 15.63 13.75 0.80
CA GLY A 100 15.02 13.23 -0.43
C GLY A 100 13.54 12.93 -0.24
N LYS A 101 12.73 13.97 0.02
CA LYS A 101 11.27 13.85 0.17
C LYS A 101 10.60 13.52 -1.16
N LYS A 102 10.20 12.26 -1.37
CA LYS A 102 8.98 11.77 -2.06
C LYS A 102 9.01 10.22 -2.10
N GLY A 103 8.03 9.58 -1.45
CA GLY A 103 7.93 8.12 -1.26
C GLY A 103 7.96 7.63 0.19
N VAL A 104 8.02 8.56 1.15
CA VAL A 104 8.37 8.33 2.56
C VAL A 104 7.42 7.38 3.30
N LEU A 105 6.10 7.48 3.09
CA LEU A 105 5.15 6.83 4.02
C LEU A 105 5.12 5.30 3.94
N TRP A 106 5.37 4.72 2.76
CA TRP A 106 5.56 3.26 2.66
C TRP A 106 6.80 2.80 3.41
N TRP A 107 7.90 3.54 3.31
CA TRP A 107 9.12 3.24 4.05
C TRP A 107 8.90 3.31 5.57
N GLU A 108 8.03 4.21 6.03
CA GLU A 108 7.62 4.24 7.44
C GLU A 108 6.78 3.02 7.86
N ILE A 109 5.89 2.53 7.00
CA ILE A 109 5.19 1.25 7.22
C ILE A 109 6.22 0.10 7.30
N ARG A 110 7.16 0.05 6.36
CA ARG A 110 8.22 -0.98 6.34
C ARG A 110 9.05 -0.95 7.62
N ARG A 111 9.50 0.23 8.09
CA ARG A 111 10.24 0.37 9.37
C ARG A 111 9.46 -0.18 10.56
N ILE A 112 8.13 -0.01 10.57
CA ILE A 112 7.26 -0.57 11.61
C ILE A 112 7.19 -2.09 11.49
N LEU A 113 7.06 -2.63 10.27
CA LEU A 113 7.05 -4.08 10.03
C LEU A 113 8.39 -4.74 10.40
N GLU A 114 9.53 -4.12 10.07
CA GLU A 114 10.87 -4.56 10.47
C GLU A 114 11.00 -4.66 12.00
N ARG A 115 10.44 -3.70 12.73
CA ARG A 115 10.52 -3.63 14.20
C ARG A 115 9.55 -4.58 14.90
N HIS A 116 8.31 -4.69 14.40
CA HIS A 116 7.21 -5.35 15.11
C HIS A 116 6.81 -6.71 14.53
N GLN A 117 7.14 -6.98 13.27
CA GLN A 117 6.78 -8.20 12.52
C GLN A 117 5.33 -8.64 12.78
N ALA A 118 4.39 -7.72 12.55
CA ALA A 118 2.97 -7.96 12.80
C ALA A 118 2.52 -9.22 12.03
N PRO A 119 1.96 -10.25 12.68
CA PRO A 119 1.49 -11.48 12.04
C PRO A 119 0.65 -11.27 10.77
N PHE A 120 -0.22 -10.25 10.79
CA PHE A 120 -1.09 -9.89 9.68
C PHE A 120 -1.05 -8.39 9.41
N VAL A 121 -1.20 -8.02 8.13
CA VAL A 121 -1.25 -6.63 7.67
C VAL A 121 -2.41 -6.49 6.69
N LEU A 122 -3.23 -5.44 6.84
CA LEU A 122 -4.30 -5.09 5.91
C LEU A 122 -4.21 -3.62 5.50
N LEU A 123 -3.75 -3.36 4.30
CA LEU A 123 -3.59 -2.01 3.77
C LEU A 123 -4.63 -1.70 2.70
N GLU A 124 -4.93 -0.42 2.53
CA GLU A 124 -5.80 0.11 1.50
C GLU A 124 -5.11 1.20 0.69
N ASN A 125 -5.38 1.24 -0.61
CA ASN A 125 -4.97 2.33 -1.48
C ASN A 125 -5.88 2.46 -2.72
N VAL A 126 -5.65 3.49 -3.54
CA VAL A 126 -6.27 3.60 -4.88
C VAL A 126 -5.76 2.50 -5.81
N ASP A 127 -6.63 2.00 -6.70
CA ASP A 127 -6.28 0.91 -7.64
C ASP A 127 -5.16 1.28 -8.63
N ARG A 128 -4.90 2.58 -8.82
CA ARG A 128 -3.76 3.10 -9.59
C ARG A 128 -2.42 2.63 -9.04
N LEU A 129 -2.32 2.29 -7.75
CA LEU A 129 -1.10 1.78 -7.12
C LEU A 129 -0.50 0.60 -7.92
N LEU A 130 -1.34 -0.32 -8.39
CA LEU A 130 -0.96 -1.50 -9.18
C LEU A 130 -0.30 -1.17 -10.54
N LYS A 131 -0.42 0.09 -10.98
CA LYS A 131 0.08 0.61 -12.25
C LYS A 131 1.15 1.69 -12.04
N SER A 132 1.50 2.02 -10.80
CA SER A 132 2.42 3.09 -10.47
C SER A 132 3.89 2.67 -10.67
N PRO A 133 4.80 3.60 -11.06
CA PRO A 133 4.53 4.95 -11.54
C PRO A 133 4.17 4.96 -13.03
N THR A 134 3.62 6.08 -13.51
CA THR A 134 3.21 6.23 -14.92
C THR A 134 4.35 5.97 -15.92
N LYS A 135 5.59 6.31 -15.57
CA LYS A 135 6.79 6.13 -16.42
C LYS A 135 7.29 4.68 -16.48
N GLN A 136 6.96 3.85 -15.48
CA GLN A 136 7.45 2.47 -15.35
C GLN A 136 6.38 1.60 -14.68
N ARG A 137 5.30 1.34 -15.41
CA ARG A 137 4.06 0.81 -14.84
C ARG A 137 4.28 -0.47 -14.02
N GLY A 138 3.85 -0.45 -12.77
CA GLY A 138 3.88 -1.59 -11.84
C GLY A 138 5.07 -1.58 -10.89
N ARG A 139 6.15 -0.86 -11.20
CA ARG A 139 7.37 -0.86 -10.38
C ARG A 139 7.12 -0.60 -8.91
N ASP A 140 6.33 0.41 -8.56
CA ASP A 140 6.11 0.80 -7.16
C ASP A 140 5.44 -0.32 -6.36
N PHE A 141 4.47 -1.01 -6.97
CA PHE A 141 3.83 -2.17 -6.36
C PHE A 141 4.79 -3.36 -6.27
N ALA A 142 5.65 -3.57 -7.27
CA ALA A 142 6.70 -4.60 -7.22
C ALA A 142 7.71 -4.35 -6.10
N VAL A 143 8.15 -3.10 -5.88
CA VAL A 143 9.01 -2.71 -4.74
C VAL A 143 8.32 -3.02 -3.41
N MET A 144 7.03 -2.72 -3.30
CA MET A 144 6.24 -3.03 -2.10
C MET A 144 6.14 -4.54 -1.85
N LEU A 145 5.86 -5.33 -2.89
CA LEU A 145 5.84 -6.79 -2.82
C LEU A 145 7.19 -7.37 -2.42
N ALA A 146 8.28 -6.91 -3.02
CA ALA A 146 9.63 -7.30 -2.63
C ALA A 146 9.94 -6.95 -1.17
N CYS A 147 9.50 -5.79 -0.67
CA CYS A 147 9.64 -5.46 0.76
C CYS A 147 8.88 -6.45 1.66
N PHE A 148 7.67 -6.87 1.29
CA PHE A 148 6.94 -7.90 2.02
C PHE A 148 7.64 -9.25 1.97
N ARG A 149 8.09 -9.68 0.79
CA ARG A 149 8.86 -10.91 0.56
C ARG A 149 10.10 -10.95 1.45
N ASP A 150 10.90 -9.88 1.44
CA ASP A 150 12.15 -9.77 2.19
C ASP A 150 11.92 -9.79 3.72
N LEU A 151 10.71 -9.42 4.15
CA LEU A 151 10.27 -9.47 5.56
C LEU A 151 9.51 -10.77 5.91
N GLY A 152 9.48 -11.78 5.04
CA GLY A 152 8.85 -13.07 5.32
C GLY A 152 7.32 -13.10 5.18
N TYR A 153 6.75 -12.18 4.40
CA TYR A 153 5.31 -12.12 4.16
C TYR A 153 4.95 -12.65 2.77
N ASN A 154 3.87 -13.42 2.72
CA ASN A 154 3.09 -13.59 1.50
C ASN A 154 2.00 -12.52 1.44
N VAL A 155 1.55 -12.20 0.22
CA VAL A 155 0.63 -11.09 -0.03
C VAL A 155 -0.49 -11.53 -0.95
N GLU A 156 -1.73 -11.31 -0.58
CA GLU A 156 -2.89 -11.34 -1.48
C GLU A 156 -3.41 -9.93 -1.66
N TRP A 157 -3.84 -9.56 -2.87
CA TRP A 157 -4.49 -8.27 -3.11
C TRP A 157 -5.74 -8.39 -3.99
N ARG A 158 -6.66 -7.45 -3.79
CA ARG A 158 -7.87 -7.32 -4.61
C ARG A 158 -8.29 -5.86 -4.74
N VAL A 159 -8.55 -5.42 -5.96
CA VAL A 159 -9.28 -4.19 -6.25
C VAL A 159 -10.75 -4.47 -6.01
N ILE A 160 -11.35 -3.86 -5.00
CA ILE A 160 -12.76 -4.03 -4.65
C ILE A 160 -13.50 -2.75 -5.00
N ASN A 161 -14.56 -2.89 -5.79
CA ASN A 161 -15.52 -1.82 -6.02
C ASN A 161 -16.68 -1.98 -5.03
N ALA A 162 -16.89 -1.01 -4.14
CA ALA A 162 -17.88 -1.16 -3.08
C ALA A 162 -19.30 -1.45 -3.60
N ALA A 163 -19.69 -0.86 -4.73
CA ALA A 163 -20.98 -1.11 -5.38
C ALA A 163 -21.21 -2.58 -5.75
N ASP A 164 -20.17 -3.31 -6.17
CA ASP A 164 -20.30 -4.71 -6.58
C ASP A 164 -20.60 -5.63 -5.38
N TYR A 165 -20.48 -5.11 -4.15
CA TYR A 165 -20.66 -5.84 -2.90
C TYR A 165 -21.72 -5.21 -1.98
N GLY A 166 -22.68 -4.51 -2.56
CA GLY A 166 -23.89 -4.04 -1.86
C GLY A 166 -23.81 -2.65 -1.25
N PHE A 167 -22.78 -1.86 -1.55
CA PHE A 167 -22.64 -0.50 -1.00
C PHE A 167 -23.05 0.58 -2.00
N ALA A 168 -23.39 1.76 -1.49
CA ALA A 168 -24.03 2.82 -2.27
C ALA A 168 -23.12 3.59 -3.25
N GLN A 169 -21.83 3.21 -3.36
CA GLN A 169 -20.83 3.99 -4.09
C GLN A 169 -19.98 3.11 -4.99
N ARG A 170 -19.79 3.53 -6.25
CA ARG A 170 -18.81 2.92 -7.15
C ARG A 170 -17.39 3.36 -6.78
N ARG A 171 -16.88 2.88 -5.65
CA ARG A 171 -15.57 3.24 -5.08
C ARG A 171 -14.62 2.04 -5.19
N ARG A 172 -13.74 2.10 -6.19
CA ARG A 172 -12.69 1.10 -6.44
C ARG A 172 -11.44 1.39 -5.61
N ARG A 173 -11.01 0.43 -4.80
CA ARG A 173 -9.78 0.49 -3.98
C ARG A 173 -9.07 -0.84 -3.97
N VAL A 174 -7.74 -0.83 -3.97
CA VAL A 174 -6.95 -2.04 -3.76
C VAL A 174 -6.80 -2.27 -2.26
N PHE A 175 -7.15 -3.46 -1.82
CA PHE A 175 -6.86 -3.96 -0.50
C PHE A 175 -5.73 -4.97 -0.60
N ILE A 176 -4.79 -4.91 0.33
CA ILE A 176 -3.58 -5.72 0.36
C ILE A 176 -3.54 -6.42 1.71
N PHE A 177 -3.63 -7.75 1.69
CA PHE A 177 -3.56 -8.58 2.87
C PHE A 177 -2.24 -9.34 2.88
N ALA A 178 -1.36 -9.00 3.82
CA ALA A 178 -0.09 -9.68 4.00
C ALA A 178 -0.10 -10.53 5.28
N TYR A 179 0.53 -11.70 5.23
CA TYR A 179 0.59 -12.63 6.36
C TYR A 179 1.99 -13.25 6.49
N HIS A 180 2.53 -13.21 7.70
CA HIS A 180 3.92 -13.59 8.00
C HIS A 180 4.10 -15.11 8.10
N GLU A 181 5.28 -15.60 7.76
CA GLU A 181 5.63 -17.04 7.78
C GLU A 181 5.45 -17.72 9.16
N THR A 182 5.47 -16.93 10.23
CA THR A 182 5.26 -17.44 11.59
C THR A 182 3.82 -17.90 11.85
N THR A 183 2.85 -17.42 11.06
CA THR A 183 1.42 -17.72 11.25
C THR A 183 1.06 -19.15 10.83
N ASN A 184 0.02 -19.73 11.45
CA ASN A 184 -0.55 -20.99 10.98
C ASN A 184 -1.27 -20.81 9.65
N TYR A 185 -1.84 -19.63 9.38
CA TYR A 185 -2.42 -19.27 8.08
C TYR A 185 -1.41 -19.45 6.96
N TYR A 186 -0.20 -18.87 7.09
CA TYR A 186 0.87 -19.06 6.13
C TYR A 186 1.19 -20.55 5.90
N LYS A 187 1.45 -21.30 6.99
CA LYS A 187 1.81 -22.72 6.93
C LYS A 187 0.74 -23.58 6.26
N ARG A 188 -0.55 -23.27 6.49
CA ARG A 188 -1.66 -23.95 5.82
C ARG A 188 -1.69 -23.67 4.32
N GLN A 189 -1.40 -22.44 3.90
CA GLN A 189 -1.35 -22.09 2.49
C GLN A 189 -0.18 -22.78 1.78
N VAL A 190 1.02 -22.80 2.40
CA VAL A 190 2.19 -23.49 1.84
C VAL A 190 1.92 -24.96 1.53
N ASN A 191 1.19 -25.65 2.39
CA ASN A 191 0.88 -27.07 2.20
C ASN A 191 -0.26 -27.34 1.21
N LYS A 192 -1.01 -26.31 0.79
CA LYS A 192 -2.26 -26.47 0.01
C LYS A 192 -2.22 -25.80 -1.36
N ILE A 193 -1.41 -24.76 -1.52
CA ILE A 193 -1.35 -24.00 -2.77
C ILE A 193 -0.32 -24.67 -3.67
N ASP A 194 -0.81 -25.33 -4.72
CA ASP A 194 0.00 -25.65 -5.90
C ASP A 194 0.15 -24.37 -6.74
N PRO A 195 1.36 -23.94 -7.13
CA PRO A 195 1.59 -22.81 -8.04
C PRO A 195 0.76 -22.87 -9.34
N THR A 196 0.39 -24.08 -9.81
CA THR A 196 -0.47 -24.26 -10.98
C THR A 196 -1.96 -23.96 -10.71
N SER A 197 -2.33 -23.77 -9.43
CA SER A 197 -3.71 -23.58 -8.95
C SER A 197 -3.97 -22.20 -8.32
N LEU A 198 -3.04 -21.23 -8.47
CA LEU A 198 -3.14 -19.89 -7.86
C LEU A 198 -4.41 -19.13 -8.26
N ASN A 199 -4.91 -19.32 -9.49
CA ASN A 199 -6.21 -18.79 -9.93
C ASN A 199 -7.35 -19.32 -9.04
N GLN A 200 -7.44 -20.65 -8.86
CA GLN A 200 -8.48 -21.28 -8.03
C GLN A 200 -8.38 -20.84 -6.57
N HIS A 201 -7.16 -20.64 -6.07
CA HIS A 201 -6.95 -20.09 -4.74
C HIS A 201 -7.61 -18.73 -4.59
N LEU A 202 -7.33 -17.77 -5.47
CA LEU A 202 -7.93 -16.43 -5.42
C LEU A 202 -9.46 -16.47 -5.55
N VAL A 203 -10.01 -17.39 -6.34
CA VAL A 203 -11.47 -17.51 -6.53
C VAL A 203 -12.16 -18.12 -5.31
N LYS A 204 -11.57 -19.14 -4.65
CA LYS A 204 -12.29 -19.97 -3.67
C LYS A 204 -11.73 -19.95 -2.25
N ASN A 205 -10.42 -19.81 -2.10
CA ASN A 205 -9.71 -20.12 -0.85
C ASN A 205 -8.92 -18.95 -0.27
N GLY A 206 -8.71 -17.89 -1.06
CA GLY A 206 -8.00 -16.69 -0.65
C GLY A 206 -8.77 -15.89 0.39
N PHE A 207 -8.08 -14.98 1.05
CA PHE A 207 -8.62 -14.10 2.09
C PHE A 207 -9.87 -13.36 1.61
N PHE A 208 -9.85 -12.85 0.38
CA PHE A 208 -10.97 -12.08 -0.16
C PHE A 208 -12.09 -12.94 -0.75
N ALA A 209 -11.88 -14.25 -0.93
CA ALA A 209 -12.78 -15.11 -1.71
C ALA A 209 -14.19 -15.22 -1.12
N GLN A 210 -14.30 -15.35 0.21
CA GLN A 210 -15.58 -15.55 0.89
C GLN A 210 -16.44 -14.29 0.89
N GLU A 211 -15.86 -13.15 1.24
CA GLU A 211 -16.62 -11.90 1.42
C GLU A 211 -16.76 -11.08 0.14
N PHE A 212 -15.84 -11.29 -0.81
CA PHE A 212 -15.79 -10.61 -2.10
C PHE A 212 -15.67 -11.63 -3.24
N PRO A 213 -16.69 -12.49 -3.43
CA PRO A 213 -16.67 -13.51 -4.47
C PRO A 213 -16.46 -12.89 -5.86
N ILE A 214 -15.76 -13.64 -6.70
CA ILE A 214 -15.43 -13.31 -8.08
C ILE A 214 -15.77 -14.51 -8.97
N GLY A 215 -16.12 -14.27 -10.23
CA GLY A 215 -16.49 -15.31 -11.18
C GLY A 215 -15.25 -16.05 -11.69
N SER A 216 -14.50 -15.40 -12.58
CA SER A 216 -13.24 -15.91 -13.10
C SER A 216 -12.15 -14.85 -12.99
N ILE A 217 -10.90 -15.31 -13.03
CA ILE A 217 -9.73 -14.46 -13.28
C ILE A 217 -9.16 -14.89 -14.63
N ASN A 218 -8.83 -13.91 -15.48
CA ASN A 218 -8.19 -14.19 -16.76
C ASN A 218 -6.90 -14.99 -16.55
N ASP A 219 -6.71 -16.05 -17.35
CA ASP A 219 -5.54 -16.90 -17.27
C ASP A 219 -4.27 -16.10 -17.59
N ALA A 220 -3.44 -15.91 -16.57
CA ALA A 220 -2.08 -15.40 -16.68
C ALA A 220 -1.12 -16.46 -16.16
N LEU A 221 0.05 -16.57 -16.77
CA LEU A 221 1.09 -17.46 -16.23
C LEU A 221 1.72 -16.82 -14.99
N PRO A 222 1.93 -17.58 -13.91
CA PRO A 222 2.73 -17.12 -12.79
C PRO A 222 4.15 -16.75 -13.25
N TRP A 223 4.76 -15.79 -12.57
CA TRP A 223 6.13 -15.34 -12.82
C TRP A 223 6.83 -15.05 -11.50
N GLU A 224 8.16 -15.01 -11.50
CA GLU A 224 8.94 -14.85 -10.27
C GLU A 224 9.49 -13.42 -10.16
N LEU A 225 9.40 -12.84 -8.96
CA LEU A 225 10.06 -11.60 -8.57
C LEU A 225 11.24 -11.98 -7.68
N LYS A 226 12.39 -12.29 -8.29
CA LYS A 226 13.63 -12.74 -7.61
C LYS A 226 14.62 -11.61 -7.37
N GLU A 227 14.46 -10.52 -8.10
CA GLU A 227 15.32 -9.36 -8.08
C GLU A 227 15.33 -8.70 -6.69
N ASP A 228 16.46 -8.12 -6.32
CA ASP A 228 16.55 -7.31 -5.11
C ASP A 228 15.82 -5.96 -5.28
N LEU A 229 15.59 -5.27 -4.17
CA LEU A 229 14.86 -4.00 -4.18
C LEU A 229 15.48 -2.92 -5.07
N LYS A 230 16.82 -2.88 -5.17
CA LYS A 230 17.52 -1.89 -5.97
C LYS A 230 17.32 -2.20 -7.45
N ASP A 231 17.47 -3.46 -7.85
CA ASP A 231 17.26 -3.88 -9.23
C ASP A 231 15.80 -3.69 -9.67
N ILE A 232 14.82 -4.01 -8.82
CA ILE A 232 13.41 -3.70 -9.10
C ILE A 232 13.22 -2.20 -9.28
N SER A 233 13.78 -1.37 -8.39
CA SER A 233 13.65 0.09 -8.48
C SER A 233 14.23 0.67 -9.77
N ASP A 234 15.36 0.13 -10.24
CA ASP A 234 16.10 0.66 -11.39
C ASP A 234 15.64 0.05 -12.72
N ASN A 235 15.28 -1.24 -12.73
CA ASN A 235 15.21 -2.06 -13.94
C ASN A 235 13.88 -2.82 -14.15
N TYR A 236 12.86 -2.64 -13.31
CA TYR A 236 11.58 -3.37 -13.43
C TYR A 236 10.93 -3.30 -14.82
N LYS A 237 10.58 -4.47 -15.38
CA LYS A 237 10.03 -4.61 -16.75
C LYS A 237 8.77 -5.49 -16.86
N ASN A 238 8.29 -6.09 -15.77
CA ASN A 238 7.20 -7.07 -15.79
C ASN A 238 5.81 -6.43 -15.97
N GLY A 239 5.73 -5.09 -16.00
CA GLY A 239 4.51 -4.36 -16.29
C GLY A 239 3.56 -4.23 -15.10
N ALA A 240 2.33 -3.80 -15.38
CA ALA A 240 1.35 -3.53 -14.33
C ALA A 240 0.70 -4.81 -13.80
N PHE A 241 0.30 -4.77 -12.53
CA PHE A 241 -0.43 -5.85 -11.88
C PHE A 241 -1.92 -5.80 -12.23
N GLY A 242 -2.55 -6.98 -12.22
CA GLY A 242 -3.98 -7.17 -12.38
C GLY A 242 -4.77 -6.80 -11.12
N GLU A 243 -6.09 -6.78 -11.27
CA GLU A 243 -7.03 -6.35 -10.22
C GLU A 243 -7.12 -7.34 -9.05
N ALA A 244 -6.80 -8.61 -9.26
CA ALA A 244 -6.59 -9.59 -8.21
C ALA A 244 -5.22 -10.24 -8.38
N GLY A 245 -4.60 -10.62 -7.28
CA GLY A 245 -3.35 -11.37 -7.35
C GLY A 245 -2.86 -11.85 -6.00
N ILE A 246 -1.84 -12.70 -6.07
CA ILE A 246 -1.16 -13.28 -4.92
C ILE A 246 0.33 -13.35 -5.22
N MET A 247 1.13 -13.06 -4.20
CA MET A 247 2.55 -13.34 -4.11
C MET A 247 2.75 -14.40 -3.02
N PHE A 248 3.32 -15.52 -3.42
CA PHE A 248 3.66 -16.64 -2.55
C PHE A 248 5.16 -16.92 -2.69
N GLY A 249 5.95 -16.55 -1.68
CA GLY A 249 7.40 -16.46 -1.80
C GLY A 249 7.79 -15.41 -2.85
N ASP A 250 8.53 -15.83 -3.86
CA ASP A 250 8.88 -15.03 -5.04
C ASP A 250 7.89 -15.20 -6.21
N VAL A 251 6.97 -16.17 -6.14
CA VAL A 251 6.03 -16.45 -7.23
C VAL A 251 4.82 -15.52 -7.16
N ILE A 252 4.53 -14.87 -8.27
CA ILE A 252 3.43 -13.94 -8.44
C ILE A 252 2.44 -14.47 -9.48
N PHE A 253 1.16 -14.44 -9.14
CA PHE A 253 0.06 -14.56 -10.09
C PHE A 253 -0.85 -13.35 -9.97
N THR A 254 -1.27 -12.79 -11.11
CA THR A 254 -2.21 -11.67 -11.11
C THR A 254 -3.00 -11.59 -12.41
N GLY A 255 -4.26 -11.16 -12.30
CA GLY A 255 -5.16 -11.04 -13.44
C GLY A 255 -6.30 -10.06 -13.19
N LYS A 256 -7.06 -9.79 -14.25
CA LYS A 256 -8.36 -9.10 -14.13
C LYS A 256 -9.41 -10.11 -13.73
N TYR A 257 -10.42 -9.67 -13.00
CA TYR A 257 -11.49 -10.55 -12.54
C TYR A 257 -12.86 -9.96 -12.87
N GLU A 258 -13.86 -10.82 -12.94
CA GLU A 258 -15.26 -10.43 -13.01
C GLU A 258 -15.90 -10.53 -11.61
N PRO A 259 -16.48 -9.45 -11.06
CA PRO A 259 -17.12 -9.51 -9.75
C PRO A 259 -18.33 -10.44 -9.77
N ALA A 260 -18.48 -11.27 -8.74
CA ALA A 260 -19.64 -12.15 -8.54
C ALA A 260 -20.36 -11.80 -7.23
N GLY A 261 -20.50 -10.49 -6.97
CA GLY A 261 -21.10 -9.99 -5.75
C GLY A 261 -22.62 -9.81 -5.85
N GLN A 262 -23.14 -8.83 -5.12
CA GLN A 262 -24.57 -8.61 -4.92
C GLN A 262 -25.00 -7.24 -5.47
N PRO A 263 -26.29 -7.03 -5.77
CA PRO A 263 -26.78 -5.73 -6.23
C PRO A 263 -26.38 -4.59 -5.28
N PRO A 264 -25.98 -3.42 -5.81
CA PRO A 264 -25.61 -2.27 -5.00
C PRO A 264 -26.83 -1.64 -4.31
N MET A 265 -26.61 -1.06 -3.13
CA MET A 265 -27.47 0.00 -2.61
C MET A 265 -27.47 1.19 -3.58
N THR A 266 -28.60 1.86 -3.72
CA THR A 266 -28.74 3.00 -4.63
C THR A 266 -28.37 4.32 -3.97
N LEU A 267 -28.14 5.37 -4.75
CA LEU A 267 -27.92 6.72 -4.21
C LEU A 267 -29.18 7.25 -3.50
N GLY A 268 -30.38 6.89 -3.96
CA GLY A 268 -31.64 7.28 -3.32
C GLY A 268 -31.81 6.74 -1.90
N GLU A 269 -31.26 5.56 -1.62
CA GLU A 269 -31.34 4.92 -0.31
C GLU A 269 -30.51 5.63 0.77
N VAL A 270 -29.43 6.32 0.41
CA VAL A 270 -28.58 7.05 1.37
C VAL A 270 -29.04 8.48 1.66
N LEU A 271 -30.07 8.97 0.95
CA LEU A 271 -30.56 10.33 1.12
C LEU A 271 -31.21 10.55 2.49
N VAL A 272 -31.06 11.75 3.04
CA VAL A 272 -31.86 12.18 4.19
C VAL A 272 -33.34 12.22 3.81
N LYS A 273 -34.22 11.93 4.77
CA LYS A 273 -35.67 11.88 4.54
C LYS A 273 -36.36 13.15 5.02
N GLU A 274 -35.72 13.87 5.94
CA GLU A 274 -36.12 15.16 6.44
C GLU A 274 -35.91 16.28 5.41
N GLU A 275 -36.48 17.45 5.70
CA GLU A 275 -36.29 18.67 4.91
C GLU A 275 -34.83 19.12 4.93
N VAL A 276 -34.30 19.49 3.76
CA VAL A 276 -32.90 19.90 3.59
C VAL A 276 -32.80 21.42 3.62
N GLU A 277 -31.72 21.95 4.22
CA GLU A 277 -31.48 23.39 4.28
C GLU A 277 -31.40 24.02 2.87
N GLU A 278 -31.99 25.20 2.69
CA GLU A 278 -32.07 25.92 1.40
C GLU A 278 -30.70 26.10 0.73
N LYS A 279 -29.62 26.26 1.51
CA LYS A 279 -28.24 26.43 1.01
C LYS A 279 -27.74 25.30 0.11
N TYR A 280 -28.35 24.11 0.16
CA TYR A 280 -27.95 22.96 -0.66
C TYR A 280 -28.62 22.95 -2.04
N TYR A 281 -29.69 23.71 -2.24
CA TYR A 281 -30.38 23.79 -3.52
C TYR A 281 -29.63 24.71 -4.49
N LEU A 282 -29.64 24.36 -5.78
CA LEU A 282 -28.82 25.03 -6.79
C LEU A 282 -29.34 26.42 -7.22
N GLY A 283 -30.58 26.76 -6.86
CA GLY A 283 -31.26 27.97 -7.31
C GLY A 283 -31.27 28.10 -8.85
N GLU A 284 -31.19 29.33 -9.34
CA GLU A 284 -31.35 29.64 -10.78
C GLU A 284 -30.11 29.34 -11.64
N ASN A 285 -28.96 29.01 -11.04
CA ASN A 285 -27.68 28.93 -11.77
C ASN A 285 -27.42 27.56 -12.43
N LEU A 286 -28.44 27.03 -13.11
CA LEU A 286 -28.46 25.68 -13.69
C LEU A 286 -27.59 25.54 -14.95
N GLU A 287 -27.45 26.60 -15.76
CA GLU A 287 -26.68 26.54 -17.01
C GLU A 287 -25.19 26.26 -16.80
N GLN A 288 -24.60 26.81 -15.73
CA GLN A 288 -23.21 26.49 -15.38
C GLN A 288 -23.05 25.01 -15.01
N TRP A 289 -24.03 24.41 -14.33
CA TRP A 289 -24.02 22.99 -14.00
C TRP A 289 -24.16 22.11 -15.23
N LYS A 290 -25.10 22.42 -16.13
CA LYS A 290 -25.27 21.74 -17.41
C LYS A 290 -23.98 21.78 -18.23
N TYR A 291 -23.34 22.95 -18.35
CA TYR A 291 -22.06 23.07 -19.05
C TYR A 291 -20.95 22.23 -18.40
N MET A 292 -20.80 22.27 -17.06
CA MET A 292 -19.77 21.50 -16.38
C MET A 292 -19.96 19.98 -16.53
N LYS A 293 -21.20 19.51 -16.48
CA LYS A 293 -21.59 18.09 -16.56
C LYS A 293 -21.63 17.57 -18.00
N GLY A 294 -21.87 18.45 -18.97
CA GLY A 294 -21.93 18.14 -20.39
C GLY A 294 -20.58 17.76 -21.01
N ALA A 295 -20.63 17.22 -22.22
CA ALA A 295 -19.44 16.91 -22.99
C ALA A 295 -18.75 18.20 -23.48
N LYS A 296 -17.42 18.18 -23.56
CA LYS A 296 -16.61 19.31 -24.02
C LYS A 296 -15.54 18.82 -24.97
N GLU A 297 -15.31 19.59 -26.02
CA GLU A 297 -14.21 19.41 -26.96
C GLU A 297 -13.60 20.77 -27.25
N GLN A 298 -12.36 21.00 -26.78
CA GLN A 298 -11.71 22.31 -26.83
C GLN A 298 -10.21 22.16 -27.09
N PRO A 299 -9.60 22.99 -27.95
CA PRO A 299 -8.15 23.02 -28.11
C PRO A 299 -7.50 23.51 -26.82
N ARG A 300 -6.44 22.82 -26.37
CA ARG A 300 -5.62 23.20 -25.22
C ARG A 300 -4.15 23.15 -25.58
N LYS A 301 -3.36 23.93 -24.83
CA LYS A 301 -1.90 23.98 -24.95
C LYS A 301 -1.25 23.52 -23.65
N THR A 302 -0.27 22.63 -23.75
CA THR A 302 0.57 22.22 -22.62
C THR A 302 1.50 23.37 -22.20
N LYS A 303 2.14 23.26 -21.03
CA LYS A 303 3.12 24.27 -20.57
C LYS A 303 4.31 24.38 -21.51
N GLU A 304 4.65 23.28 -22.17
CA GLU A 304 5.72 23.11 -23.14
C GLU A 304 5.31 23.55 -24.57
N GLY A 305 4.06 24.01 -24.75
CA GLY A 305 3.58 24.59 -25.99
C GLY A 305 2.94 23.62 -26.99
N PHE A 306 2.86 22.32 -26.68
CA PHE A 306 2.16 21.34 -27.52
C PHE A 306 0.64 21.54 -27.48
N GLU A 307 0.02 21.67 -28.66
CA GLU A 307 -1.43 21.79 -28.82
C GLU A 307 -2.09 20.42 -28.94
N TYR A 308 -3.17 20.23 -28.19
CA TYR A 308 -3.96 19.00 -28.23
C TYR A 308 -5.44 19.30 -28.05
N MET A 309 -6.29 18.44 -28.61
CA MET A 309 -7.73 18.55 -28.43
C MET A 309 -8.13 17.92 -27.10
N PHE A 310 -8.54 18.74 -26.12
CA PHE A 310 -9.10 18.25 -24.87
C PHE A 310 -10.54 17.80 -25.10
N ARG A 311 -10.79 16.51 -24.90
CA ARG A 311 -12.12 15.90 -24.97
C ARG A 311 -12.52 15.39 -23.58
N GLU A 312 -13.72 15.74 -23.14
CA GLU A 312 -14.33 15.28 -21.89
C GLU A 312 -15.77 14.83 -22.17
N GLY A 313 -16.11 13.59 -21.84
CA GLY A 313 -17.48 13.08 -22.05
C GLY A 313 -18.49 13.70 -21.08
N ALA A 314 -19.78 13.59 -21.38
CA ALA A 314 -20.84 14.00 -20.45
C ALA A 314 -20.94 13.05 -19.25
N ILE A 315 -21.43 13.54 -18.11
CA ILE A 315 -21.93 12.70 -17.01
C ILE A 315 -23.40 13.00 -16.75
N ALA A 316 -24.08 12.06 -16.09
CA ALA A 316 -25.47 12.24 -15.72
C ALA A 316 -25.68 13.52 -14.89
N PHE A 317 -26.73 14.26 -15.24
CA PHE A 317 -27.19 15.45 -14.53
C PHE A 317 -28.72 15.50 -14.62
N PRO A 318 -29.44 15.32 -13.49
CA PRO A 318 -28.91 14.98 -12.17
C PRO A 318 -28.23 13.60 -12.14
N ASP A 319 -27.46 13.35 -11.08
CA ASP A 319 -26.99 12.02 -10.71
C ASP A 319 -28.24 11.17 -10.36
N PRO A 320 -28.44 10.03 -11.03
CA PRO A 320 -29.65 9.23 -10.89
C PRO A 320 -29.67 8.48 -9.56
N LEU A 321 -30.85 8.46 -8.94
CA LEU A 321 -31.06 7.88 -7.63
C LEU A 321 -31.12 6.35 -7.66
N GLU A 322 -31.51 5.73 -8.77
CA GLU A 322 -31.75 4.28 -8.87
C GLU A 322 -30.51 3.43 -9.16
N ARG A 323 -29.33 4.03 -9.07
CA ARG A 323 -28.05 3.33 -9.15
C ARG A 323 -27.10 3.85 -8.10
N PRO A 324 -26.03 3.10 -7.74
CA PRO A 324 -25.03 3.60 -6.82
C PRO A 324 -24.39 4.89 -7.33
N ALA A 325 -23.98 5.72 -6.37
CA ALA A 325 -23.29 6.97 -6.60
C ALA A 325 -21.98 6.76 -7.37
N ARG A 326 -21.48 7.83 -7.99
CA ARG A 326 -20.08 7.85 -8.46
C ARG A 326 -19.15 7.88 -7.25
N THR A 327 -17.85 7.65 -7.48
CA THR A 327 -16.86 7.90 -6.42
C THR A 327 -16.96 9.36 -5.96
N MET A 328 -17.18 9.57 -4.67
CA MET A 328 -17.06 10.88 -4.04
C MET A 328 -15.59 11.29 -3.96
N LEU A 329 -15.29 12.52 -4.36
CA LEU A 329 -13.94 13.08 -4.33
C LEU A 329 -13.82 14.09 -3.19
N THR A 330 -12.59 14.41 -2.80
CA THR A 330 -12.31 15.43 -1.78
C THR A 330 -12.78 16.84 -2.17
N SER A 331 -13.03 17.06 -3.46
CA SER A 331 -13.58 18.28 -4.04
C SER A 331 -15.10 18.35 -4.03
N GLU A 332 -15.81 17.42 -3.39
CA GLU A 332 -17.29 17.35 -3.39
C GLU A 332 -17.94 18.69 -2.99
N SER A 333 -17.38 19.41 -2.02
CA SER A 333 -17.89 20.71 -1.58
C SER A 333 -17.76 21.85 -2.60
N SER A 334 -16.95 21.66 -3.64
CA SER A 334 -16.65 22.69 -4.64
C SER A 334 -17.61 22.57 -5.82
N LYS A 335 -17.96 23.69 -6.47
CA LYS A 335 -18.72 23.65 -7.72
C LYS A 335 -17.85 23.13 -8.87
N ASN A 336 -17.96 21.84 -9.19
CA ASN A 336 -17.19 21.22 -10.27
C ASN A 336 -17.93 20.02 -10.90
N ARG A 337 -17.37 19.48 -11.98
CA ARG A 337 -17.97 18.36 -12.73
C ARG A 337 -18.21 17.11 -11.87
N SER A 338 -17.32 16.79 -10.94
CA SER A 338 -17.40 15.56 -10.15
C SER A 338 -18.42 15.63 -9.02
N THR A 339 -18.78 16.82 -8.56
CA THR A 339 -19.76 17.05 -7.48
C THR A 339 -21.11 16.45 -7.82
N HIS A 340 -21.70 15.71 -6.89
CA HIS A 340 -23.01 15.12 -7.04
C HIS A 340 -24.08 16.19 -7.00
N VAL A 341 -24.99 16.12 -7.97
CA VAL A 341 -26.21 16.94 -7.98
C VAL A 341 -27.34 15.96 -8.16
N ILE A 342 -28.31 15.95 -7.26
CA ILE A 342 -29.46 15.07 -7.32
C ILE A 342 -30.75 15.86 -7.45
N GLU A 343 -31.80 15.21 -7.92
CA GLU A 343 -33.16 15.69 -7.75
C GLU A 343 -33.66 15.20 -6.39
N ASP A 344 -34.09 16.14 -5.55
CA ASP A 344 -34.59 15.84 -4.21
C ASP A 344 -35.99 15.19 -4.29
N PRO A 345 -36.19 13.95 -3.80
CA PRO A 345 -37.48 13.26 -3.89
C PRO A 345 -38.64 14.01 -3.21
N ASN A 346 -38.34 14.86 -2.23
CA ASN A 346 -39.36 15.60 -1.48
C ASN A 346 -39.82 16.87 -2.18
N SER A 347 -38.91 17.59 -2.84
CA SER A 347 -39.19 18.91 -3.45
C SER A 347 -39.14 18.93 -4.97
N ASN A 348 -38.63 17.88 -5.61
CA ASN A 348 -38.27 17.82 -7.04
C ASN A 348 -37.26 18.90 -7.49
N ASN A 349 -36.61 19.58 -6.54
CA ASN A 349 -35.59 20.59 -6.83
C ASN A 349 -34.20 19.95 -6.88
N LEU A 350 -33.31 20.53 -7.69
CA LEU A 350 -31.93 20.07 -7.77
C LEU A 350 -31.10 20.58 -6.59
N ARG A 351 -30.41 19.66 -5.91
CA ARG A 351 -29.55 19.96 -4.76
C ARG A 351 -28.25 19.17 -4.74
N LEU A 352 -27.31 19.65 -3.94
CA LEU A 352 -26.10 18.93 -3.58
C LEU A 352 -26.39 17.89 -2.49
N LEU A 353 -25.50 16.88 -2.38
CA LEU A 353 -25.52 15.97 -1.25
C LEU A 353 -25.14 16.71 0.03
N THR A 354 -25.85 16.45 1.13
CA THR A 354 -25.52 16.99 2.44
C THR A 354 -24.30 16.27 3.06
N PRO A 355 -23.68 16.82 4.11
CA PRO A 355 -22.60 16.13 4.82
C PRO A 355 -23.03 14.79 5.42
N ILE A 356 -24.29 14.67 5.86
CA ILE A 356 -24.85 13.41 6.40
C ILE A 356 -24.94 12.36 5.29
N GLU A 357 -25.42 12.74 4.11
CA GLU A 357 -25.49 11.83 2.96
C GLU A 357 -24.09 11.40 2.50
N ALA A 358 -23.08 12.28 2.62
CA ALA A 358 -21.68 11.94 2.37
C ALA A 358 -21.12 10.92 3.38
N GLU A 359 -21.52 11.00 4.65
CA GLU A 359 -21.18 10.03 5.71
C GLU A 359 -21.81 8.66 5.42
N ARG A 360 -23.13 8.64 5.18
CA ARG A 360 -23.89 7.43 4.82
C ARG A 360 -23.33 6.75 3.57
N LEU A 361 -22.93 7.52 2.56
CA LEU A 361 -22.34 7.00 1.32
C LEU A 361 -21.04 6.19 1.54
N ASN A 362 -20.32 6.47 2.63
CA ASN A 362 -19.10 5.75 3.01
C ASN A 362 -19.34 4.76 4.17
N GLY A 363 -20.59 4.60 4.62
CA GLY A 363 -20.98 3.68 5.69
C GLY A 363 -20.69 4.17 7.10
N PHE A 364 -20.54 5.48 7.30
CA PHE A 364 -20.49 6.09 8.63
C PHE A 364 -21.90 6.42 9.14
N GLU A 365 -22.03 6.48 10.46
CA GLU A 365 -23.25 6.97 11.12
C GLU A 365 -23.44 8.48 10.87
N ASP A 366 -24.67 8.94 11.02
CA ASP A 366 -25.00 10.35 10.87
C ASP A 366 -24.21 11.21 11.86
N ASN A 367 -23.73 12.35 11.40
CA ASN A 367 -22.95 13.30 12.18
C ASN A 367 -21.58 12.77 12.62
N TRP A 368 -21.06 11.72 12.00
CA TRP A 368 -19.73 11.19 12.30
C TRP A 368 -18.65 12.29 12.27
N THR A 369 -18.70 13.18 11.29
CA THR A 369 -17.74 14.28 11.13
C THR A 369 -18.25 15.62 11.68
N LYS A 370 -19.26 15.61 12.55
CA LYS A 370 -19.76 16.85 13.16
C LYS A 370 -18.67 17.50 14.01
N GLY A 371 -18.56 18.82 13.91
CA GLY A 371 -17.56 19.62 14.64
C GLY A 371 -16.41 20.15 13.78
N MET A 372 -16.25 19.66 12.55
CA MET A 372 -15.33 20.27 11.57
C MET A 372 -16.09 21.15 10.55
N PRO A 373 -15.42 22.11 9.89
CA PRO A 373 -16.02 22.90 8.82
C PRO A 373 -16.62 22.02 7.73
N GLU A 374 -17.74 22.44 7.17
CA GLU A 374 -18.51 21.63 6.22
C GLU A 374 -17.67 21.16 5.02
N LYS A 375 -16.85 22.05 4.44
CA LYS A 375 -15.89 21.70 3.38
C LYS A 375 -14.93 20.58 3.79
N PHE A 376 -14.54 20.54 5.06
CA PHE A 376 -13.63 19.53 5.60
C PHE A 376 -14.33 18.19 5.85
N ARG A 377 -15.64 18.18 6.16
CA ARG A 377 -16.45 16.96 6.22
C ARG A 377 -16.42 16.22 4.88
N TYR A 378 -16.68 16.95 3.79
CA TYR A 378 -16.58 16.41 2.42
C TYR A 378 -15.16 15.97 2.05
N PHE A 379 -14.14 16.75 2.45
CA PHE A 379 -12.75 16.37 2.25
C PHE A 379 -12.42 15.02 2.92
N CYS A 380 -12.87 14.82 4.16
CA CYS A 380 -12.70 13.55 4.88
C CYS A 380 -13.44 12.41 4.18
N MET A 381 -14.71 12.60 3.82
CA MET A 381 -15.51 11.58 3.13
C MET A 381 -14.99 11.22 1.73
N GLY A 382 -14.40 12.18 1.01
CA GLY A 382 -13.73 11.91 -0.26
C GLY A 382 -12.50 11.01 -0.12
N ASN A 383 -11.80 11.07 1.01
CA ASN A 383 -10.64 10.24 1.33
C ASN A 383 -11.01 8.94 2.06
N ALA A 384 -12.13 8.88 2.78
CA ALA A 384 -12.52 7.74 3.58
C ALA A 384 -12.70 6.46 2.73
N LEU A 385 -12.40 5.30 3.31
CA LEU A 385 -12.81 4.02 2.76
C LEU A 385 -14.30 3.76 3.03
N VAL A 386 -14.87 2.71 2.42
CA VAL A 386 -16.23 2.27 2.75
C VAL A 386 -16.17 1.34 3.95
N VAL A 387 -16.71 1.77 5.08
CA VAL A 387 -16.63 1.08 6.38
C VAL A 387 -17.08 -0.38 6.30
N GLY A 388 -18.17 -0.64 5.57
CA GLY A 388 -18.72 -1.99 5.44
C GLY A 388 -17.81 -2.98 4.71
N LEU A 389 -16.89 -2.52 3.85
CA LEU A 389 -15.86 -3.40 3.27
C LEU A 389 -14.89 -3.88 4.34
N VAL A 390 -14.46 -2.99 5.25
CA VAL A 390 -13.62 -3.35 6.38
C VAL A 390 -14.37 -4.27 7.35
N THR A 391 -15.65 -4.01 7.60
CA THR A 391 -16.48 -4.91 8.43
C THR A 391 -16.49 -6.34 7.87
N LYS A 392 -16.66 -6.50 6.55
CA LYS A 392 -16.61 -7.80 5.88
C LYS A 392 -15.24 -8.46 6.05
N MET A 393 -14.15 -7.76 5.73
CA MET A 393 -12.78 -8.27 5.93
C MET A 393 -12.47 -8.64 7.39
N GLY A 394 -12.97 -7.84 8.35
CA GLY A 394 -12.84 -8.11 9.78
C GLY A 394 -13.50 -9.41 10.22
N LYS A 395 -14.60 -9.83 9.57
CA LYS A 395 -15.22 -11.15 9.81
C LYS A 395 -14.34 -12.30 9.31
N SER A 396 -13.76 -12.18 8.13
CA SER A 396 -12.79 -13.17 7.63
C SER A 396 -11.56 -13.25 8.54
N LEU A 397 -11.05 -12.10 9.01
CA LEU A 397 -9.94 -12.05 9.96
C LEU A 397 -10.30 -12.70 11.30
N ASN A 398 -11.55 -12.60 11.77
CA ASN A 398 -12.00 -13.25 13.00
C ASN A 398 -11.84 -14.78 12.92
N GLU A 399 -12.18 -15.38 11.78
CA GLU A 399 -11.99 -16.81 11.54
C GLU A 399 -10.50 -17.17 11.48
N ILE A 400 -9.69 -16.38 10.77
CA ILE A 400 -8.24 -16.59 10.66
C ILE A 400 -7.61 -16.59 12.05
N PHE A 401 -7.89 -15.58 12.87
CA PHE A 401 -7.35 -15.46 14.24
C PHE A 401 -7.84 -16.57 15.17
N GLY A 402 -9.08 -17.05 14.99
CA GLY A 402 -9.59 -18.21 15.72
C GLY A 402 -8.78 -19.48 15.44
N ASN A 403 -8.27 -19.62 14.21
CA ASN A 403 -7.44 -20.74 13.76
C ASN A 403 -5.93 -20.55 14.02
N GLU A 404 -5.53 -19.45 14.64
CA GLU A 404 -4.18 -19.21 15.18
C GLU A 404 -4.10 -19.71 16.63
N VAL A 405 -4.23 -21.02 16.82
CA VAL A 405 -4.05 -21.69 18.12
C VAL A 405 -2.67 -22.32 18.19
N ASP A 406 -2.05 -22.25 19.36
CA ASP A 406 -0.76 -22.89 19.64
C ASP A 406 -0.95 -24.42 19.63
N THR A 407 -0.40 -25.09 18.62
CA THR A 407 -0.58 -26.54 18.38
C THR A 407 0.10 -27.41 19.43
N HIS A 408 0.89 -26.81 20.32
CA HIS A 408 1.50 -27.51 21.45
C HIS A 408 0.55 -27.76 22.63
N LEU A 409 -0.47 -26.91 22.85
CA LEU A 409 -1.41 -27.05 23.97
C LEU A 409 -2.53 -28.07 23.69
N THR A 410 -2.92 -28.24 22.42
CA THR A 410 -3.99 -29.16 22.01
C THR A 410 -3.62 -30.65 22.14
N LYS A 411 -2.33 -31.00 22.12
CA LYS A 411 -1.89 -32.39 22.32
C LYS A 411 -2.16 -32.91 23.73
N ASN A 412 -2.11 -32.05 24.75
CA ASN A 412 -2.32 -32.48 26.14
C ASN A 412 -3.82 -32.69 26.46
N VAL A 413 -4.71 -31.86 25.89
CA VAL A 413 -6.17 -31.97 26.12
C VAL A 413 -6.78 -33.18 25.39
N ILE A 414 -6.25 -33.55 24.22
CA ILE A 414 -6.69 -34.75 23.49
C ILE A 414 -6.22 -36.02 24.22
N HIS A 415 -5.07 -35.99 24.89
CA HIS A 415 -4.54 -37.15 25.61
C HIS A 415 -5.38 -37.55 26.82
N GLU A 416 -5.98 -36.59 27.53
CA GLU A 416 -6.87 -36.85 28.68
C GLU A 416 -8.23 -37.41 28.25
N LYS A 417 -8.86 -36.85 27.21
CA LYS A 417 -10.15 -37.37 26.70
C LYS A 417 -10.05 -38.73 26.00
N SER A 418 -8.88 -39.08 25.47
CA SER A 418 -8.65 -40.38 24.83
C SER A 418 -8.55 -41.52 25.86
N SER A 419 -8.17 -41.22 27.11
CA SER A 419 -8.02 -42.24 28.16
C SER A 419 -9.37 -42.74 28.67
N GLU A 420 -10.41 -41.90 28.68
CA GLU A 420 -11.77 -42.29 29.13
C GLU A 420 -12.55 -43.10 28.08
N TYR A 421 -12.19 -43.00 26.80
CA TYR A 421 -12.89 -43.69 25.70
C TYR A 421 -12.31 -45.08 25.37
N LEU A 422 -11.18 -45.46 25.96
CA LEU A 422 -10.47 -46.72 25.67
C LEU A 422 -10.95 -47.92 26.51
N ASP A 423 -11.73 -47.68 27.57
CA ASP A 423 -12.20 -48.73 28.48
C ASP A 423 -13.48 -49.46 28.03
N SER A 424 -14.08 -49.09 26.88
CA SER A 424 -15.37 -49.64 26.43
C SER A 424 -15.35 -50.53 25.18
N ASN A 425 -14.20 -50.83 24.58
CA ASN A 425 -14.14 -51.51 23.27
C ASN A 425 -13.80 -53.01 23.36
N THR A 426 -14.34 -53.78 22.41
CA THR A 426 -14.15 -55.24 22.31
C THR A 426 -12.71 -55.60 21.90
N VAL A 427 -12.28 -56.85 22.18
CA VAL A 427 -10.91 -57.34 21.92
C VAL A 427 -10.48 -57.16 20.45
N GLU A 428 -11.41 -57.28 19.50
CA GLU A 428 -11.13 -57.14 18.06
C GLU A 428 -10.89 -55.67 17.67
N GLU A 429 -11.65 -54.73 18.25
CA GLU A 429 -11.47 -53.29 18.03
C GLU A 429 -10.14 -52.79 18.61
N GLN A 430 -9.74 -53.31 19.77
CA GLN A 430 -8.42 -53.00 20.35
C GLN A 430 -7.27 -53.47 19.45
N LYS A 431 -7.43 -54.60 18.76
CA LYS A 431 -6.44 -55.13 17.81
C LYS A 431 -6.33 -54.26 16.56
N ILE A 432 -7.45 -53.78 16.01
CA ILE A 432 -7.47 -52.85 14.87
C ILE A 432 -6.82 -51.52 15.25
N ILE A 433 -7.14 -50.97 16.42
CA ILE A 433 -6.55 -49.71 16.90
C ILE A 433 -5.03 -49.85 17.10
N ARG A 434 -4.56 -51.00 17.59
CA ARG A 434 -3.13 -51.27 17.77
C ARG A 434 -2.38 -51.31 16.43
N LEU A 435 -2.93 -51.99 15.44
CA LEU A 435 -2.36 -52.07 14.10
C LEU A 435 -2.33 -50.69 13.42
N ALA A 436 -3.41 -49.92 13.52
CA ALA A 436 -3.47 -48.56 12.98
C ALA A 436 -2.45 -47.61 13.67
N LYS A 437 -2.21 -47.79 14.98
CA LYS A 437 -1.18 -47.03 15.71
C LYS A 437 0.24 -47.39 15.27
N GLU A 438 0.53 -48.68 15.03
CA GLU A 438 1.82 -49.12 14.50
C GLU A 438 2.05 -48.59 13.08
N GLU A 439 1.05 -48.67 12.21
CA GLU A 439 1.13 -48.15 10.85
C GLU A 439 1.32 -46.63 10.83
N SER A 440 0.57 -45.90 11.66
CA SER A 440 0.74 -44.44 11.82
C SER A 440 2.13 -44.08 12.33
N LYS A 441 2.69 -44.86 13.26
CA LYS A 441 4.05 -44.63 13.79
C LYS A 441 5.10 -44.82 12.70
N ASN A 442 4.96 -45.85 11.88
CA ASN A 442 5.86 -46.13 10.75
C ASN A 442 5.79 -45.01 9.69
N ILE A 443 4.60 -44.50 9.37
CA ILE A 443 4.41 -43.38 8.44
C ILE A 443 5.07 -42.10 8.98
N ILE A 444 4.90 -41.80 10.27
CA ILE A 444 5.51 -40.62 10.91
C ILE A 444 7.04 -40.73 10.92
N GLU A 445 7.58 -41.93 11.14
CA GLU A 445 9.02 -42.16 11.17
C GLU A 445 9.64 -42.05 9.76
N ALA A 446 8.97 -42.58 8.74
CA ALA A 446 9.34 -42.37 7.34
C ALA A 446 9.31 -40.88 6.95
N ALA A 447 8.25 -40.15 7.32
CA ALA A 447 8.14 -38.72 7.06
C ALA A 447 9.21 -37.88 7.78
N LYS A 448 9.62 -38.27 9.00
CA LYS A 448 10.75 -37.63 9.71
C LYS A 448 12.07 -37.86 8.98
N LEU A 449 12.29 -39.06 8.46
CA LEU A 449 13.50 -39.40 7.71
C LEU A 449 13.58 -38.62 6.38
N ASP A 450 12.47 -38.51 5.65
CA ASP A 450 12.42 -37.73 4.41
C ASP A 450 12.58 -36.22 4.67
N LYS A 451 12.00 -35.70 5.75
CA LYS A 451 12.25 -34.32 6.19
C LYS A 451 13.73 -34.07 6.50
N GLN A 452 14.41 -35.02 7.17
CA GLN A 452 15.84 -34.90 7.44
C GLN A 452 16.68 -34.90 6.16
N LYS A 453 16.34 -35.76 5.18
CA LYS A 453 17.00 -35.79 3.87
C LYS A 453 16.79 -34.48 3.09
N MET A 454 15.59 -33.91 3.13
CA MET A 454 15.31 -32.62 2.49
C MET A 454 16.10 -31.48 3.14
N ILE A 455 16.15 -31.44 4.48
CA ILE A 455 16.94 -30.44 5.22
C ILE A 455 18.44 -30.58 4.89
N PHE A 456 18.94 -31.81 4.78
CA PHE A 456 20.34 -32.06 4.43
C PHE A 456 20.67 -31.54 3.03
N ARG A 457 19.84 -31.86 2.02
CA ARG A 457 20.03 -31.36 0.65
C ARG A 457 19.94 -29.83 0.57
N ALA A 458 18.99 -29.22 1.28
CA ALA A 458 18.84 -27.77 1.33
C ALA A 458 20.06 -27.08 1.97
N LYS A 459 20.69 -27.71 2.97
CA LYS A 459 21.94 -27.21 3.56
C LYS A 459 23.12 -27.28 2.59
N GLU A 460 23.30 -28.40 1.89
CA GLU A 460 24.35 -28.53 0.86
C GLU A 460 24.18 -27.52 -0.27
N GLU A 461 22.95 -27.25 -0.68
CA GLU A 461 22.64 -26.26 -1.73
C GLU A 461 22.88 -24.83 -1.24
N ALA A 462 22.50 -24.51 0.00
CA ALA A 462 22.78 -23.22 0.62
C ALA A 462 24.28 -22.95 0.79
N GLU A 463 25.08 -23.96 1.15
CA GLU A 463 26.54 -23.84 1.24
C GLU A 463 27.18 -23.55 -0.13
N LYS A 464 26.73 -24.23 -1.18
CA LYS A 464 27.18 -23.96 -2.56
C LYS A 464 26.83 -22.55 -3.02
N ILE A 465 25.62 -22.07 -2.71
CA ILE A 465 25.19 -20.71 -3.04
C ILE A 465 26.08 -19.69 -2.31
N LEU A 466 26.37 -19.92 -1.03
CA LEU A 466 27.21 -19.05 -0.23
C LEU A 466 28.66 -18.98 -0.75
N GLU A 467 29.21 -20.11 -1.18
CA GLU A 467 30.56 -20.16 -1.74
C GLU A 467 30.66 -19.46 -3.11
N ASN A 468 29.66 -19.64 -3.96
CA ASN A 468 29.54 -18.91 -5.21
C ASN A 468 29.40 -17.39 -4.99
N ALA A 469 28.59 -16.98 -4.01
CA ALA A 469 28.39 -15.57 -3.67
C ALA A 469 29.69 -14.92 -3.18
N LYS A 470 30.46 -15.59 -2.31
CA LYS A 470 31.78 -15.11 -1.85
C LYS A 470 32.77 -14.94 -3.01
N THR A 471 32.75 -15.87 -3.97
CA THR A 471 33.62 -15.82 -5.14
C THR A 471 33.27 -14.63 -6.04
N GLU A 472 31.97 -14.36 -6.23
CA GLU A 472 31.51 -13.24 -7.05
C GLU A 472 31.74 -11.89 -6.37
N GLU A 473 31.55 -11.80 -5.05
CA GLU A 473 31.91 -10.63 -4.24
C GLU A 473 33.39 -10.26 -4.41
N GLN A 474 34.29 -11.24 -4.34
CA GLN A 474 35.73 -11.01 -4.53
C GLN A 474 36.06 -10.48 -5.94
N LYS A 475 35.35 -10.97 -6.98
CA LYS A 475 35.54 -10.44 -8.35
C LYS A 475 35.08 -9.00 -8.47
N ILE A 476 33.92 -8.67 -7.89
CA ILE A 476 33.37 -7.30 -7.90
C ILE A 476 34.31 -6.35 -7.18
N ILE A 477 34.81 -6.71 -6.00
CA ILE A 477 35.78 -5.91 -5.24
C ILE A 477 37.05 -5.68 -6.08
N SER A 478 37.61 -6.75 -6.66
CA SER A 478 38.82 -6.64 -7.50
C SER A 478 38.60 -5.73 -8.73
N GLN A 479 37.41 -5.77 -9.33
CA GLN A 479 37.08 -4.92 -10.47
C GLN A 479 36.90 -3.46 -10.05
N ALA A 480 36.24 -3.20 -8.93
CA ALA A 480 36.06 -1.87 -8.36
C ALA A 480 37.41 -1.23 -7.99
N GLU A 481 38.33 -1.98 -7.39
CA GLU A 481 39.69 -1.50 -7.06
C GLU A 481 40.47 -1.09 -8.32
N LYS A 482 40.42 -1.90 -9.39
CA LYS A 482 41.05 -1.57 -10.67
C LYS A 482 40.48 -0.31 -11.29
N GLU A 483 39.16 -0.12 -11.22
CA GLU A 483 38.49 1.04 -11.76
C GLU A 483 38.78 2.31 -10.94
N ALA A 484 38.78 2.21 -9.61
CA ALA A 484 39.18 3.30 -8.72
C ALA A 484 40.63 3.76 -8.99
N ALA A 485 41.56 2.81 -9.15
CA ALA A 485 42.95 3.12 -9.50
C ALA A 485 43.06 3.85 -10.86
N ARG A 486 42.25 3.46 -11.85
CA ARG A 486 42.20 4.11 -13.16
C ARG A 486 41.65 5.54 -13.07
N ILE A 487 40.60 5.75 -12.28
CA ILE A 487 40.00 7.09 -12.05
C ILE A 487 41.02 8.01 -11.38
N LEU A 488 41.68 7.56 -10.32
CA LEU A 488 42.70 8.33 -9.61
C LEU A 488 43.86 8.73 -10.53
N LYS A 489 44.34 7.81 -11.37
CA LYS A 489 45.40 8.09 -12.36
C LYS A 489 44.98 9.15 -13.38
N ASN A 490 43.73 9.08 -13.86
CA ASN A 490 43.20 10.08 -14.81
C ASN A 490 43.00 11.45 -14.16
N ALA A 491 42.53 11.49 -12.91
CA ALA A 491 42.37 12.73 -12.15
C ALA A 491 43.71 13.42 -11.91
N ASP A 492 44.76 12.67 -11.58
CA ASP A 492 46.10 13.24 -11.39
C ASP A 492 46.67 13.81 -12.71
N LEU A 493 46.47 13.11 -13.83
CA LEU A 493 46.87 13.60 -15.15
C LEU A 493 46.13 14.89 -15.54
N GLN A 494 44.83 14.98 -15.28
CA GLN A 494 44.04 16.19 -15.50
C GLN A 494 44.53 17.35 -14.63
N LYS A 495 44.81 17.08 -13.34
CA LYS A 495 45.36 18.08 -12.42
C LYS A 495 46.70 18.62 -12.92
N GLN A 496 47.61 17.75 -13.38
CA GLN A 496 48.89 18.16 -13.94
C GLN A 496 48.72 19.03 -15.20
N ASN A 497 47.79 18.70 -16.08
CA ASN A 497 47.47 19.52 -17.26
C ASN A 497 46.91 20.89 -16.90
N ILE A 498 46.00 20.98 -15.92
CA ILE A 498 45.44 22.26 -15.45
C ILE A 498 46.56 23.14 -14.87
N ILE A 499 47.45 22.58 -14.05
CA ILE A 499 48.59 23.33 -13.48
C ILE A 499 49.52 23.84 -14.59
N LYS A 500 49.77 23.03 -15.62
CA LYS A 500 50.59 23.41 -16.76
C LYS A 500 49.97 24.60 -17.52
N LEU A 501 48.69 24.52 -17.86
CA LEU A 501 47.97 25.59 -18.56
C LEU A 501 47.90 26.88 -17.73
N ALA A 502 47.70 26.77 -16.42
CA ALA A 502 47.70 27.93 -15.53
C ALA A 502 49.05 28.66 -15.52
N ARG A 503 50.17 27.92 -15.52
CA ARG A 503 51.53 28.51 -15.60
C ARG A 503 51.80 29.16 -16.96
N GLU A 504 51.33 28.55 -18.05
CA GLU A 504 51.47 29.11 -19.40
C GLU A 504 50.71 30.45 -19.52
N GLU A 505 49.50 30.53 -18.98
CA GLU A 505 48.71 31.76 -18.98
C GLU A 505 49.30 32.83 -18.05
N GLU A 506 49.80 32.45 -16.86
CA GLU A 506 50.51 33.37 -15.96
C GLU A 506 51.72 34.02 -16.64
N MET A 507 52.54 33.23 -17.33
CA MET A 507 53.69 33.73 -18.09
C MET A 507 53.28 34.70 -19.19
N ARG A 508 52.17 34.42 -19.87
CA ARG A 508 51.63 35.27 -20.94
C ARG A 508 51.12 36.61 -20.40
N ILE A 509 50.40 36.60 -19.27
CA ILE A 509 49.94 37.83 -18.59
C ILE A 509 51.13 38.69 -18.16
N ILE A 510 52.19 38.08 -17.62
CA ILE A 510 53.41 38.79 -17.22
C ILE A 510 54.07 39.45 -18.44
N GLU A 511 54.14 38.75 -19.58
CA GLU A 511 54.76 39.28 -20.80
C GLU A 511 53.94 40.44 -21.40
N ASP A 512 52.61 40.31 -21.44
CA ASP A 512 51.71 41.38 -21.88
C ASP A 512 51.81 42.61 -20.98
N ALA A 513 51.93 42.42 -19.66
CA ALA A 513 52.14 43.51 -18.70
C ALA A 513 53.49 44.22 -18.93
N LYS A 514 54.57 43.48 -19.19
CA LYS A 514 55.88 44.06 -19.53
C LYS A 514 55.84 44.86 -20.82
N ASN A 515 55.19 44.33 -21.85
CA ASN A 515 55.03 45.03 -23.14
C ASN A 515 54.22 46.31 -22.97
N THR A 516 53.14 46.27 -22.21
CA THR A 516 52.32 47.44 -21.89
C THR A 516 53.12 48.50 -21.12
N ALA A 517 53.86 48.09 -20.09
CA ALA A 517 54.71 48.99 -19.32
C ALA A 517 55.79 49.66 -20.19
N LYS A 518 56.40 48.90 -21.13
CA LYS A 518 57.37 49.43 -22.08
C LYS A 518 56.75 50.50 -22.98
N ILE A 519 55.57 50.26 -23.54
CA ILE A 519 54.82 51.24 -24.36
C ILE A 519 54.52 52.52 -23.56
N ILE A 520 54.12 52.40 -22.29
CA ILE A 520 53.85 53.55 -21.41
C ILE A 520 55.14 54.34 -21.13
N ILE A 521 56.26 53.66 -20.88
CA ILE A 521 57.55 54.30 -20.62
C ILE A 521 58.04 55.05 -21.88
N ASP A 522 57.96 54.41 -23.05
CA ASP A 522 58.41 55.00 -24.31
C ASP A 522 57.57 56.24 -24.67
N SER A 523 56.23 56.15 -24.56
CA SER A 523 55.33 57.31 -24.79
C SER A 523 55.51 58.45 -23.77
N SER A 524 55.94 58.14 -22.55
CA SER A 524 56.25 59.15 -21.53
C SER A 524 57.57 59.86 -21.82
N LYS A 525 58.57 59.17 -22.39
CA LYS A 525 59.83 59.78 -22.83
C LYS A 525 59.61 60.74 -24.00
N ASP A 526 58.77 60.38 -24.95
CA ASP A 526 58.45 61.26 -26.09
C ASP A 526 57.75 62.55 -25.65
N LYS A 527 56.91 62.51 -24.61
CA LYS A 527 56.26 63.69 -24.01
C LYS A 527 57.18 64.59 -23.19
N VAL A 528 58.33 64.08 -22.72
CA VAL A 528 59.31 64.87 -21.96
C VAL A 528 60.35 65.51 -22.90
N MET A 529 60.49 64.99 -24.13
CA MET A 529 61.37 65.56 -25.16
C MET A 529 60.68 66.56 -26.11
N SER A 530 59.35 66.71 -26.02
CA SER A 530 58.57 67.78 -26.65
C SER A 530 58.30 68.92 -25.66
#